data_AF-A0A1K2EK15-F1
#
_entry.id   AF-A0A1K2EK15-F1
#
_cell.length_a   1.000
_cell.length_b   1.000
_cell.length_c   1.000
_cell.angle_alpha   90.00
_cell.angle_beta   90.00
_cell.angle_gamma   90.00
#
_symmetry.space_group_name_H-M   'P 1'
#
loop_
_entity.id
_entity.type
_entity.pdbx_description
1 polymer ?
#
loop_
_entity_poly.entity_id
_entity_poly.type
_entity_poly.pdbx_seq_one_letter_code
_entity_poly.pdbx_strand_id
1 'polypeptide(L)'
;MTIKERHRAAEGRVQAAEDAVARLKEGFSGVGITLPSLRIDPVSCAGSDPVSPLVDLGRCNLDTALRLSVVLEAQGQADHDG
;
A
#
# COMPACT_ATOMS: atom_id res chain seq x y z
N MET A 1 19.94 -2.93 19.58
CA MET A 1 19.91 -2.85 18.10
C MET A 1 20.97 -1.87 17.65
N THR A 2 21.90 -2.31 16.79
CA THR A 2 22.98 -1.45 16.28
C THR A 2 22.49 -0.55 15.15
N ILE A 3 23.23 0.51 14.80
CA ILE A 3 22.91 1.40 13.65
C ILE A 3 22.75 0.59 12.36
N LYS A 4 23.62 -0.41 12.14
CA LYS A 4 23.59 -1.30 10.98
C LYS A 4 22.33 -2.17 10.91
N GLU A 5 21.86 -2.65 12.06
CA GLU A 5 20.61 -3.43 12.12
C GLU A 5 19.39 -2.56 11.85
N ARG A 6 19.37 -1.31 12.31
CA ARG A 6 18.29 -0.36 12.00
C ARG A 6 18.22 -0.07 10.51
N HIS A 7 19.36 0.09 9.85
CA HIS A 7 19.43 0.29 8.40
C HIS A 7 18.84 -0.90 7.63
N ARG A 8 19.27 -2.13 7.96
CA ARG A 8 18.75 -3.35 7.31
C ARG A 8 17.25 -3.53 7.52
N ALA A 9 16.74 -3.22 8.71
CA ALA A 9 15.30 -3.27 8.99
C ALA A 9 14.52 -2.22 8.20
N ALA A 10 15.07 -1.02 8.03
CA ALA A 10 14.46 0.03 7.20
C ALA A 10 14.42 -0.38 5.72
N GLU A 11 15.53 -0.90 5.18
CA GLU A 11 15.62 -1.41 3.80
C GLU A 11 14.57 -2.50 3.52
N GLY A 12 14.43 -3.47 4.44
CA GLY A 12 13.44 -4.54 4.30
C GLY A 12 11.99 -4.04 4.31
N ARG A 13 11.69 -2.99 5.08
CA ARG A 13 10.35 -2.38 5.10
C ARG A 13 10.05 -1.61 3.82
N VAL A 14 11.02 -0.88 3.29
CA VAL A 14 10.87 -0.17 2.00
C VAL A 14 10.59 -1.18 0.90
N GLN A 15 11.35 -2.27 0.84
CA GLN A 15 11.13 -3.33 -0.15
C GLN A 15 9.72 -3.94 -0.06
N ALA A 16 9.21 -4.17 1.16
CA ALA A 16 7.86 -4.67 1.38
C ALA A 16 6.79 -3.66 0.91
N ALA A 17 7.00 -2.36 1.11
CA ALA A 17 6.10 -1.34 0.60
C ALA A 17 6.15 -1.24 -0.94
N GLU A 18 7.32 -1.40 -1.56
CA GLU A 18 7.44 -1.44 -3.03
C GLU A 18 6.68 -2.61 -3.63
N ASP A 19 6.82 -3.79 -3.04
CA ASP A 19 6.08 -4.99 -3.44
C ASP A 19 4.56 -4.81 -3.24
N ALA A 20 4.13 -4.21 -2.13
CA ALA A 20 2.73 -3.87 -1.91
C ALA A 20 2.19 -2.90 -2.97
N VAL A 21 2.95 -1.86 -3.31
CA VAL A 21 2.58 -0.89 -4.36
C VAL A 21 2.50 -1.57 -5.73
N ALA A 22 3.43 -2.46 -6.06
CA ALA A 22 3.41 -3.22 -7.31
C ALA A 22 2.15 -4.10 -7.41
N ARG A 23 1.84 -4.86 -6.35
CA ARG A 23 0.62 -5.70 -6.29
C ARG A 23 -0.65 -4.88 -6.41
N LEU A 24 -0.72 -3.74 -5.74
CA LEU A 24 -1.87 -2.82 -5.87
C LEU A 24 -2.00 -2.31 -7.30
N LYS A 25 -0.90 -1.91 -7.96
CA LYS A 25 -0.93 -1.46 -9.37
C LYS A 25 -1.43 -2.55 -10.30
N GLU A 26 -0.97 -3.79 -10.14
CA GLU A 26 -1.45 -4.93 -10.92
C GLU A 26 -2.94 -5.19 -10.67
N GLY A 27 -3.36 -5.26 -9.40
CA GLY A 27 -4.76 -5.48 -9.04
C GLY A 27 -5.69 -4.42 -9.60
N PHE A 28 -5.33 -3.14 -9.48
CA PHE A 28 -6.09 -2.03 -10.06
C PHE A 28 -6.13 -2.11 -11.59
N SER A 29 -5.01 -2.38 -12.24
CA SER A 29 -4.96 -2.49 -13.71
C SER A 29 -5.82 -3.64 -14.22
N GLY A 30 -5.86 -4.76 -13.49
CA GLY A 30 -6.70 -5.92 -13.82
C GLY A 30 -8.21 -5.64 -13.81
N VAL A 31 -8.64 -4.61 -13.06
CA VAL A 31 -10.06 -4.15 -13.02
C VAL A 31 -10.29 -2.86 -13.82
N GLY A 32 -9.30 -2.42 -14.61
CA GLY A 32 -9.38 -1.23 -15.46
C GLY A 32 -9.18 0.10 -14.74
N ILE A 33 -8.66 0.08 -13.51
CA ILE A 33 -8.38 1.26 -12.70
C ILE A 33 -6.91 1.65 -12.84
N THR A 34 -6.65 2.93 -13.11
CA THR A 34 -5.27 3.49 -13.10
C THR A 34 -5.16 4.57 -12.04
N LEU A 35 -4.26 4.37 -11.07
CA LEU A 35 -3.94 5.35 -10.04
C LEU A 35 -2.53 5.92 -10.29
N PRO A 36 -2.41 7.02 -11.06
CA PRO A 36 -1.10 7.60 -11.39
C PRO A 36 -0.37 8.16 -10.16
N SER A 37 -1.11 8.45 -9.09
CA SER A 37 -0.57 8.92 -7.82
C SER A 37 -0.10 7.80 -6.89
N LEU A 38 -0.40 6.53 -7.18
CA LEU A 38 -0.08 5.40 -6.31
C LEU A 38 1.44 5.21 -6.17
N ARG A 39 1.97 5.54 -4.99
CA ARG A 39 3.41 5.53 -4.69
C ARG A 39 3.67 5.40 -3.19
N ILE A 40 4.89 5.04 -2.83
CA ILE A 40 5.34 5.11 -1.44
C ILE A 40 5.51 6.58 -1.06
N ASP A 41 5.06 6.95 0.13
CA ASP A 41 5.33 8.27 0.70
C ASP A 41 6.83 8.39 1.04
N PRO A 42 7.58 9.26 0.35
CA PRO A 42 9.02 9.37 0.55
C PRO A 42 9.39 9.93 1.92
N VAL A 43 8.48 10.68 2.57
CA VAL A 43 8.72 11.26 3.90
C VAL A 43 8.73 10.18 4.97
N SER A 44 7.83 9.20 4.86
CA SER A 44 7.79 8.03 5.73
C SER A 44 9.03 7.13 5.57
N CYS A 45 9.75 7.20 4.45
CA CYS A 45 11.00 6.48 4.22
C CYS A 45 12.24 7.21 4.78
N ALA A 46 12.16 8.53 4.99
CA ALA A 46 13.30 9.35 5.41
C ALA A 46 13.52 9.38 6.93
N GLY A 47 12.56 8.87 7.71
CA GLY A 47 12.61 8.85 9.17
C GLY A 47 13.58 7.80 9.75
N SER A 48 14.31 8.17 10.80
CA SER A 48 15.12 7.23 11.61
C SER A 48 14.27 6.39 12.60
N ASP A 49 12.99 6.73 12.71
CA ASP A 49 12.00 6.04 13.52
C ASP A 49 11.51 4.78 12.81
N PRO A 50 11.12 3.73 13.56
CA PRO A 50 10.69 2.45 13.00
C PRO A 50 9.31 2.50 12.31
N VAL A 51 8.86 3.67 11.89
CA VAL A 51 7.56 3.88 11.25
C VAL A 51 7.54 3.08 9.95
N SER A 52 6.51 2.25 9.79
CA SER A 52 6.30 1.49 8.55
C SER A 52 6.08 2.47 7.39
N PRO A 53 6.75 2.26 6.23
CA PRO A 53 6.59 3.10 5.06
C PRO A 53 5.11 3.19 4.65
N LEU A 54 4.61 4.42 4.56
CA LEU A 54 3.25 4.71 4.15
C LEU A 54 3.11 4.63 2.62
N VAL A 55 1.95 4.19 2.15
CA VAL A 55 1.60 4.17 0.73
C VAL A 55 0.56 5.26 0.47
N ASP A 56 0.91 6.21 -0.39
CA ASP A 56 -0.01 7.21 -0.90
C ASP A 56 -0.83 6.60 -2.03
N LEU A 57 -2.13 6.39 -1.78
CA LEU A 57 -3.08 5.90 -2.79
C LEU A 57 -3.51 7.00 -3.77
N GLY A 58 -3.38 8.27 -3.35
CA GLY A 58 -3.75 9.45 -4.10
C GLY A 58 -5.25 9.59 -4.38
N ARG A 59 -5.59 10.39 -5.39
CA ARG A 59 -6.98 10.63 -5.79
C ARG A 59 -7.44 9.55 -6.76
N CYS A 60 -8.51 8.85 -6.41
CA CYS A 60 -9.25 7.98 -7.30
C CYS A 60 -10.53 8.68 -7.80
N ASN A 61 -11.04 8.28 -8.97
CA ASN A 61 -12.32 8.77 -9.47
C ASN A 61 -13.50 8.05 -8.75
N LEU A 62 -14.72 8.61 -8.87
CA LEU A 62 -15.90 8.08 -8.17
C LEU A 62 -16.23 6.63 -8.57
N ASP A 63 -16.16 6.28 -9.85
CA ASP A 63 -16.39 4.91 -10.33
C ASP A 63 -15.41 3.91 -9.68
N THR A 64 -14.13 4.30 -9.63
CA THR A 64 -13.08 3.52 -8.97
C THR A 64 -13.36 3.36 -7.48
N ALA A 65 -13.75 4.43 -6.78
CA ALA A 65 -14.07 4.38 -5.36
C ALA A 65 -15.23 3.42 -5.08
N LEU A 66 -16.30 3.48 -5.88
CA LEU A 66 -17.46 2.58 -5.75
C LEU A 66 -17.08 1.12 -6.02
N ARG A 67 -16.29 0.85 -7.06
CA ARG A 67 -15.79 -0.50 -7.37
C ARG A 67 -14.93 -1.06 -6.23
N LEU A 68 -14.05 -0.24 -5.66
CA LEU A 68 -13.25 -0.59 -4.49
C LEU A 68 -14.13 -0.94 -3.28
N SER A 69 -15.16 -0.13 -3.01
CA SER A 69 -16.09 -0.39 -1.90
C SER A 69 -16.75 -1.76 -2.02
N VAL A 70 -17.25 -2.13 -3.19
CA VAL A 70 -17.89 -3.44 -3.42
C VAL A 70 -16.94 -4.61 -3.12
N VAL A 71 -15.68 -4.50 -3.58
CA VAL A 71 -14.67 -5.54 -3.32
C VAL A 71 -14.37 -5.64 -1.82
N LEU A 72 -14.19 -4.51 -1.14
CA LEU A 72 -13.88 -4.47 0.29
C LEU A 72 -15.05 -5.00 1.14
N GLU A 73 -16.29 -4.68 0.79
CA GLU A 73 -17.48 -5.23 1.45
C GLU A 73 -17.55 -6.75 1.30
N ALA A 74 -17.32 -7.27 0.09
CA ALA A 74 -17.30 -8.70 -0.17
C ALA A 74 -16.22 -9.45 0.62
N GLN A 75 -15.06 -8.84 0.85
CA GLN A 75 -14.00 -9.42 1.70
C GLN A 75 -14.32 -9.32 3.20
N GLY A 76 -14.92 -8.21 3.65
CA GLY A 76 -15.31 -8.04 5.05
C GLY A 76 -16.45 -8.96 5.49
N GLN A 77 -17.33 -9.34 4.56
CA GLN A 77 -18.39 -10.31 4.82
C GLN A 77 -17.87 -11.76 4.93
N ALA A 78 -16.72 -12.07 4.33
CA ALA A 78 -16.09 -13.39 4.41
C ALA A 78 -15.33 -13.62 5.74
N ASP A 79 -14.94 -12.55 6.44
CA ASP A 79 -14.22 -12.60 7.72
C ASP A 79 -15.16 -12.63 8.95
N HIS A 80 -16.41 -12.19 8.80
CA HIS A 80 -17.39 -12.13 9.90
C HIS A 80 -18.28 -13.39 10.04
N ASP A 81 -18.13 -14.38 9.15
CA ASP A 81 -18.82 -15.68 9.17
C ASP A 81 -17.85 -16.84 9.46
N GLY A 82 -16.77 -16.57 10.20
CA GLY A 82 -15.71 -17.53 10.58
C GLY A 82 -15.54 -17.67 12.09
#